data_AF-A0ABD3QWH5-F1
#
_entry.id   AF-A0ABD3QWH5-F1
#
_cell.length_a   1.000
_cell.length_b   1.000
_cell.length_c   1.000
_cell.angle_alpha   90.00
_cell.angle_beta   90.00
_cell.angle_gamma   90.00
#
_symmetry.space_group_name_H-M   'P 1'
#
loop_
_entity.id
_entity.type
_entity.pdbx_description
1 polymer ?
#
loop_
_entity_poly.entity_id
_entity_poly.type
_entity_poly.pdbx_seq_one_letter_code
_entity_poly.pdbx_strand_id
1 'polypeptide(L)'
;MKAASIRHMNNHVVCGRLLSQTSSYAYRRLAIAAPTNEAATSAATTKKLPPPTADQLRVVALRAVIPMIGFGFMDNLVMITAGEAIDSTFGATLGISTLMAAGFGQCCSDVAGNLSGGAVDAAVSKLNLPHHGLNEEQLGMRISRMYSIFGACVGVVTGCLLGMSCLLFMDTDRADRARKAKELQSIFESVMKEGKSLFKAERATLFMLDEEKCELWSQVATGTKGIIKVNSGEGIVGACVLSGQLINAADAYKDDRFDKEIDERTGFRTKSVLAAPVRNDDGKIIGALQMLNKKNDDGSDGVFGPCEEQLARLMASHVKSFIQIVEG
;
A
#
# COMPACT_ATOMS: atom_id res chain seq x y z
N MET A 1 14.37 21.19 34.15
CA MET A 1 13.42 22.24 34.63
C MET A 1 12.92 23.04 33.43
N LYS A 2 11.62 23.38 33.43
CA LYS A 2 10.80 24.13 32.44
C LYS A 2 10.37 23.31 31.20
N ALA A 3 9.17 22.70 31.13
CA ALA A 3 7.76 23.11 31.33
C ALA A 3 7.09 23.71 30.07
N ALA A 4 6.22 22.88 29.48
CA ALA A 4 4.89 23.12 28.89
C ALA A 4 4.59 24.44 28.15
N SER A 5 4.20 24.30 26.88
CA SER A 5 3.13 25.11 26.27
C SER A 5 2.47 24.33 25.12
N ILE A 6 1.45 23.56 25.45
CA ILE A 6 0.54 22.92 24.49
C ILE A 6 -0.53 23.96 24.15
N ARG A 7 -0.50 24.50 22.92
CA ARG A 7 -1.62 25.26 22.36
C ARG A 7 -2.69 24.30 21.88
N HIS A 8 -3.79 24.24 22.64
CA HIS A 8 -5.09 23.79 22.15
C HIS A 8 -5.52 24.67 20.96
N MET A 9 -5.41 24.16 19.74
CA MET A 9 -6.06 24.74 18.55
C MET A 9 -7.25 23.86 18.16
N ASN A 10 -8.39 24.20 18.75
CA ASN A 10 -9.74 24.22 18.16
C ASN A 10 -10.07 23.20 17.03
N ASN A 11 -10.32 21.94 17.40
CA ASN A 11 -10.87 20.90 16.50
C ASN A 11 -12.34 21.13 16.07
N HIS A 12 -13.02 22.12 16.63
CA HIS A 12 -14.43 22.41 16.30
C HIS A 12 -14.65 23.24 15.03
N VAL A 13 -13.60 23.85 14.46
CA VAL A 13 -13.73 24.76 13.30
C VAL A 13 -13.61 24.03 11.95
N VAL A 14 -12.93 22.88 11.91
CA VAL A 14 -12.69 22.12 10.66
C VAL A 14 -13.93 21.32 10.25
N CYS A 15 -14.64 20.70 11.20
CA CYS A 15 -15.87 19.95 10.94
C CYS A 15 -17.02 20.83 10.41
N GLY A 16 -17.10 22.09 10.86
CA GLY A 16 -18.10 23.06 10.38
C GLY A 16 -17.88 23.57 8.95
N ARG A 17 -16.65 23.46 8.40
CA ARG A 17 -16.34 23.87 7.01
C ARG A 17 -16.63 22.79 5.98
N LEU A 18 -16.47 21.51 6.31
CA LEU A 18 -16.84 20.42 5.41
C LEU A 18 -18.36 20.30 5.22
N LEU A 19 -19.15 20.49 6.29
CA LEU A 19 -20.61 20.52 6.19
C LEU A 19 -21.14 21.76 5.44
N SER A 20 -20.43 22.89 5.49
CA SER A 20 -20.84 24.09 4.74
C SER A 20 -20.44 24.03 3.26
N GLN A 21 -19.34 23.36 2.90
CA GLN A 21 -18.95 23.17 1.50
C GLN A 21 -19.80 22.11 0.79
N THR A 22 -20.09 20.97 1.44
CA THR A 22 -21.02 19.95 0.90
C THR A 22 -22.45 20.48 0.77
N SER A 23 -22.92 21.28 1.75
CA SER A 23 -24.21 21.97 1.66
C SER A 23 -24.25 23.06 0.59
N SER A 24 -23.11 23.67 0.22
CA SER A 24 -23.04 24.69 -0.85
C SER A 24 -22.98 24.06 -2.25
N TYR A 25 -22.34 22.88 -2.38
CA TYR A 25 -22.27 22.13 -3.63
C TYR A 25 -23.61 21.49 -4.02
N ALA A 26 -24.30 20.84 -3.08
CA ALA A 26 -25.63 20.27 -3.31
C ALA A 26 -26.69 21.35 -3.61
N TYR A 27 -26.54 22.55 -3.03
CA TYR A 27 -27.48 23.65 -3.21
C TYR A 27 -27.24 24.44 -4.50
N ARG A 28 -25.98 24.63 -4.93
CA ARG A 28 -25.68 25.32 -6.20
C ARG A 28 -26.13 24.52 -7.43
N ARG A 29 -26.17 23.19 -7.36
CA ARG A 29 -26.59 22.37 -8.50
C ARG A 29 -28.10 22.26 -8.71
N LEU A 30 -28.90 22.41 -7.65
CA LEU A 30 -30.35 22.52 -7.78
C LEU A 30 -30.81 23.89 -8.31
N ALA A 31 -29.94 24.92 -8.28
CA ALA A 31 -30.27 26.29 -8.67
C ALA A 31 -29.96 26.66 -10.14
N ILE A 32 -29.42 25.75 -10.96
CA ILE A 32 -29.05 26.02 -12.36
C ILE A 32 -30.17 25.56 -13.29
N ALA A 33 -31.32 26.25 -13.22
CA ALA A 33 -32.34 26.23 -14.26
C ALA A 33 -33.26 27.45 -14.12
N ALA A 34 -32.72 28.67 -14.21
CA ALA A 34 -33.55 29.86 -14.36
C ALA A 34 -32.94 30.80 -15.43
N PRO A 35 -33.69 31.20 -16.48
CA PRO A 35 -33.23 32.21 -17.41
C PRO A 35 -33.26 33.58 -16.72
N THR A 36 -32.28 34.42 -17.04
CA THR A 36 -32.20 35.82 -16.65
C THR A 36 -33.37 36.60 -17.25
N ASN A 37 -34.14 37.33 -16.43
CA ASN A 37 -34.82 38.53 -16.90
C ASN A 37 -35.03 39.53 -15.77
N GLU A 38 -34.64 40.78 -16.06
CA GLU A 38 -34.89 41.97 -15.25
C GLU A 38 -36.35 42.45 -15.35
N ALA A 39 -36.75 43.16 -14.29
CA ALA A 39 -37.87 44.11 -14.18
C ALA A 39 -39.32 43.58 -14.12
N ALA A 40 -39.91 43.64 -12.93
CA ALA A 40 -41.18 44.34 -12.66
C ALA A 40 -41.46 44.43 -11.15
N THR A 41 -41.40 45.65 -10.61
CA THR A 41 -41.92 46.05 -9.30
C THR A 41 -43.46 46.04 -9.32
N SER A 42 -44.10 45.30 -8.40
CA SER A 42 -45.51 45.52 -8.04
C SER A 42 -45.86 44.86 -6.69
N ALA A 43 -46.26 45.72 -5.75
CA ALA A 43 -47.02 45.53 -4.51
C ALA A 43 -47.17 44.12 -3.90
N ALA A 44 -46.56 43.95 -2.73
CA ALA A 44 -46.71 42.83 -1.83
C ALA A 44 -48.15 42.68 -1.31
N THR A 45 -48.76 41.52 -1.58
CA THR A 45 -49.72 40.88 -0.68
C THR A 45 -49.06 39.60 -0.19
N THR A 46 -48.48 39.61 1.01
CA THR A 46 -47.80 38.44 1.60
C THR A 46 -48.81 37.37 1.99
N LYS A 47 -49.27 36.62 0.99
CA LYS A 47 -50.02 35.37 1.18
C LYS A 47 -49.02 34.34 1.72
N LYS A 48 -49.03 34.13 3.04
CA LYS A 48 -48.15 33.15 3.71
C LYS A 48 -48.38 31.78 3.06
N LEU A 49 -47.42 31.29 2.27
CA LEU A 49 -47.58 30.02 1.55
C LEU A 49 -47.83 28.88 2.55
N PRO A 50 -48.76 27.96 2.25
CA PRO A 50 -49.01 26.81 3.11
C PRO A 50 -47.75 25.93 3.22
N PRO A 51 -47.49 25.36 4.41
CA PRO A 51 -46.35 24.47 4.59
C PRO A 51 -46.49 23.20 3.72
N PRO A 52 -45.38 22.62 3.26
CA PRO A 52 -45.37 21.35 2.53
C PRO A 52 -46.06 20.23 3.28
N THR A 53 -46.76 19.35 2.58
CA THR A 53 -47.35 18.14 3.18
C THR A 53 -46.29 17.09 3.50
N ALA A 54 -46.61 16.15 4.40
CA ALA A 54 -45.68 15.08 4.78
C ALA A 54 -45.21 14.24 3.58
N ASP A 55 -46.07 13.97 2.61
CA ASP A 55 -45.71 13.22 1.41
C ASP A 55 -44.79 14.02 0.48
N GLN A 56 -45.01 15.33 0.34
CA GLN A 56 -44.09 16.20 -0.40
C GLN A 56 -42.70 16.22 0.25
N LEU A 57 -42.63 16.28 1.59
CA LEU A 57 -41.37 16.24 2.35
C LEU A 57 -40.67 14.89 2.23
N ARG A 58 -41.40 13.77 2.20
CA ARG A 58 -40.84 12.43 1.94
C ARG A 58 -40.21 12.34 0.55
N VAL A 59 -40.88 12.89 -0.47
CA VAL A 59 -40.34 12.94 -1.84
C VAL A 59 -39.10 13.83 -1.92
N VAL A 60 -39.06 14.96 -1.20
CA VAL A 60 -37.86 15.81 -1.08
C VAL A 60 -36.69 15.03 -0.46
N ALA A 61 -36.94 14.32 0.65
CA ALA A 61 -35.91 13.49 1.27
C ALA A 61 -35.43 12.35 0.35
N LEU A 62 -36.35 11.65 -0.32
CA LEU A 62 -36.02 10.54 -1.23
C LEU A 62 -35.13 10.99 -2.40
N ARG A 63 -35.43 12.14 -3.01
CA ARG A 63 -34.60 12.71 -4.08
C ARG A 63 -33.22 13.14 -3.60
N ALA A 64 -33.07 13.48 -2.31
CA ALA A 64 -31.78 13.82 -1.71
C ALA A 64 -30.95 12.57 -1.35
N VAL A 65 -31.59 11.44 -1.03
CA VAL A 65 -30.91 10.17 -0.68
C VAL A 65 -30.12 9.61 -1.86
N ILE A 66 -30.75 9.50 -3.03
CA ILE A 66 -30.22 8.71 -4.17
C ILE A 66 -28.85 9.20 -4.69
N PRO A 67 -28.66 10.51 -4.98
CA PRO A 67 -27.34 11.01 -5.37
C PRO A 67 -26.28 10.80 -4.28
N MET A 68 -26.69 10.91 -3.02
CA MET A 68 -25.79 10.82 -1.86
C MET A 68 -25.36 9.38 -1.57
N ILE A 69 -26.15 8.36 -1.93
CA ILE A 69 -25.71 6.96 -1.93
C ILE A 69 -24.57 6.77 -2.93
N GLY A 70 -24.73 7.26 -4.17
CA GLY A 70 -23.70 7.15 -5.20
C GLY A 70 -22.41 7.88 -4.81
N PHE A 71 -22.53 9.07 -4.23
CA PHE A 71 -21.40 9.82 -3.68
C PHE A 71 -20.69 9.04 -2.57
N GLY A 72 -21.40 8.59 -1.53
CA GLY A 72 -20.79 7.87 -0.40
C GLY A 72 -20.17 6.52 -0.79
N PHE A 73 -20.75 5.81 -1.77
CA PHE A 73 -20.17 4.59 -2.32
C PHE A 73 -18.83 4.86 -3.00
N MET A 74 -18.80 5.84 -3.91
CA MET A 74 -17.59 6.22 -4.62
C MET A 74 -16.54 6.77 -3.66
N ASP A 75 -16.94 7.52 -2.63
CA ASP A 75 -16.05 8.12 -1.65
C ASP A 75 -15.24 7.05 -0.91
N ASN A 76 -15.94 6.05 -0.36
CA ASN A 76 -15.26 4.94 0.31
C ASN A 76 -14.47 4.05 -0.65
N LEU A 77 -14.95 3.86 -1.89
CA LEU A 77 -14.23 3.07 -2.89
C LEU A 77 -12.90 3.72 -3.28
N VAL A 78 -12.90 5.02 -3.58
CA VAL A 78 -11.69 5.77 -3.95
C VAL A 78 -10.76 5.88 -2.76
N MET A 79 -11.28 6.16 -1.56
CA MET A 79 -10.48 6.21 -0.34
C MET A 79 -9.72 4.90 -0.10
N ILE A 80 -10.39 3.75 -0.19
CA ILE A 80 -9.77 2.44 0.07
C ILE A 80 -8.74 2.12 -1.03
N THR A 81 -9.13 2.21 -2.30
CA THR A 81 -8.25 1.85 -3.42
C THR A 81 -7.03 2.76 -3.54
N ALA A 82 -7.20 4.08 -3.37
CA ALA A 82 -6.09 5.03 -3.36
C ALA A 82 -5.23 4.86 -2.10
N GLY A 83 -5.85 4.66 -0.93
CA GLY A 83 -5.15 4.45 0.32
C GLY A 83 -4.24 3.23 0.29
N GLU A 84 -4.73 2.10 -0.23
CA GLU A 84 -3.96 0.86 -0.37
C GLU A 84 -2.83 0.98 -1.40
N ALA A 85 -3.07 1.66 -2.54
CA ALA A 85 -2.02 1.93 -3.52
C ALA A 85 -0.90 2.80 -2.93
N ILE A 86 -1.26 3.77 -2.08
CA ILE A 86 -0.29 4.62 -1.38
C ILE A 86 0.44 3.83 -0.30
N ASP A 87 -0.24 3.01 0.49
CA ASP A 87 0.39 2.23 1.59
C ASP A 87 1.37 1.19 1.02
N SER A 88 0.98 0.47 -0.02
CA SER A 88 1.86 -0.52 -0.68
C SER A 88 3.08 0.12 -1.34
N THR A 89 2.93 1.31 -1.92
CA THR A 89 4.01 2.00 -2.63
C THR A 89 4.94 2.72 -1.66
N PHE A 90 4.39 3.51 -0.74
CA PHE A 90 5.14 4.42 0.13
C PHE A 90 5.24 3.96 1.57
N GLY A 91 4.38 3.06 2.06
CA GLY A 91 4.46 2.52 3.42
C GLY A 91 5.80 1.85 3.67
N ALA A 92 6.21 0.91 2.81
CA ALA A 92 7.52 0.25 2.92
C ALA A 92 8.70 1.14 2.51
N THR A 93 8.49 2.09 1.59
CA THR A 93 9.59 2.87 1.00
C THR A 93 9.94 4.11 1.83
N LEU A 94 8.94 4.75 2.43
CA LEU A 94 9.07 6.00 3.21
C LEU A 94 8.69 5.82 4.69
N GLY A 95 8.30 4.62 5.11
CA GLY A 95 7.87 4.36 6.50
C GLY A 95 6.56 5.06 6.87
N ILE A 96 5.70 5.33 5.89
CA ILE A 96 4.40 5.96 6.14
C ILE A 96 3.47 4.95 6.82
N SER A 97 2.72 5.38 7.82
CA SER A 97 1.75 4.51 8.48
C SER A 97 0.51 4.28 7.62
N THR A 98 -0.12 3.11 7.75
CA THR A 98 -1.36 2.76 7.04
C THR A 98 -2.49 3.77 7.30
N LEU A 99 -2.55 4.34 8.51
CA LEU A 99 -3.50 5.41 8.84
C LEU A 99 -3.23 6.70 8.06
N MET A 100 -1.96 7.04 7.82
CA MET A 100 -1.59 8.20 7.01
C MET A 100 -1.90 7.96 5.52
N ALA A 101 -1.67 6.74 5.02
CA ALA A 101 -2.06 6.37 3.66
C ALA A 101 -3.58 6.44 3.44
N ALA A 102 -4.38 5.98 4.40
CA ALA A 102 -5.84 6.15 4.40
C ALA A 102 -6.25 7.63 4.42
N GLY A 103 -5.55 8.47 5.18
CA GLY A 103 -5.75 9.92 5.17
C GLY A 103 -5.50 10.55 3.80
N PHE A 104 -4.47 10.13 3.07
CA PHE A 104 -4.29 10.54 1.68
C PHE A 104 -5.36 9.98 0.75
N GLY A 105 -5.80 8.74 0.97
CA GLY A 105 -6.95 8.16 0.30
C GLY A 105 -8.20 9.05 0.42
N GLN A 106 -8.47 9.59 1.61
CA GLN A 106 -9.56 10.54 1.82
C GLN A 106 -9.37 11.82 0.99
N CYS A 107 -8.15 12.37 0.94
CA CYS A 107 -7.88 13.55 0.10
C CYS A 107 -8.11 13.27 -1.39
N CYS A 108 -7.67 12.11 -1.90
CA CYS A 108 -7.92 11.69 -3.28
C CYS A 108 -9.43 11.54 -3.54
N SER A 109 -10.15 11.00 -2.57
CA SER A 109 -11.59 10.82 -2.63
C SER A 109 -12.35 12.14 -2.68
N ASP A 110 -12.00 13.11 -1.83
CA ASP A 110 -12.61 14.44 -1.84
C ASP A 110 -12.46 15.14 -3.21
N VAL A 111 -11.30 14.94 -3.86
CA VAL A 111 -11.05 15.46 -5.21
C VAL A 111 -11.90 14.72 -6.25
N ALA A 112 -11.94 13.39 -6.21
CA ALA A 112 -12.75 12.58 -7.11
C ALA A 112 -14.25 12.87 -6.95
N GLY A 113 -14.73 13.04 -5.71
CA GLY A 113 -16.08 13.44 -5.35
C GLY A 113 -16.53 14.73 -6.03
N ASN A 114 -15.68 15.76 -5.97
CA ASN A 114 -15.96 17.05 -6.60
C ASN A 114 -15.99 16.97 -8.14
N LEU A 115 -15.12 16.15 -8.74
CA LEU A 115 -15.09 15.98 -10.21
C LEU A 115 -16.27 15.15 -10.72
N SER A 116 -16.76 14.19 -9.93
CA SER A 116 -17.77 13.21 -10.36
C SER A 116 -19.22 13.68 -10.20
N GLY A 117 -19.46 14.83 -9.57
CA GLY A 117 -20.81 15.36 -9.39
C GLY A 117 -21.59 15.45 -10.71
N GLY A 118 -20.91 15.72 -11.83
CA GLY A 118 -21.51 15.72 -13.18
C GLY A 118 -22.14 14.40 -13.59
N ALA A 119 -21.45 13.30 -13.31
CA ALA A 119 -21.89 11.95 -13.65
C ALA A 119 -23.04 11.49 -12.76
N VAL A 120 -23.00 11.82 -11.46
CA VAL A 120 -24.07 11.48 -10.51
C VAL A 120 -25.38 12.15 -10.91
N ASP A 121 -25.37 13.42 -11.26
CA ASP A 121 -26.58 14.13 -11.69
C ASP A 121 -27.11 13.64 -13.04
N ALA A 122 -26.22 13.25 -13.95
CA ALA A 122 -26.59 12.62 -15.21
C ALA A 122 -27.20 11.22 -15.01
N ALA A 123 -26.78 10.48 -13.98
CA ALA A 123 -27.37 9.19 -13.62
C ALA A 123 -28.74 9.37 -12.94
N VAL A 124 -28.87 10.37 -12.06
CA VAL A 124 -30.11 10.67 -11.34
C VAL A 124 -31.19 11.22 -12.27
N SER A 125 -30.82 12.00 -13.30
CA SER A 125 -31.78 12.49 -14.30
C SER A 125 -32.38 11.38 -15.17
N LYS A 126 -31.70 10.23 -15.29
CA LYS A 126 -32.23 9.02 -15.94
C LYS A 126 -33.19 8.22 -15.06
N LEU A 127 -33.21 8.48 -13.74
CA LEU A 127 -34.17 7.88 -12.83
C LEU A 127 -35.45 8.73 -12.83
N ASN A 128 -36.57 8.13 -13.24
CA ASN A 128 -37.90 8.76 -13.22
C ASN A 128 -38.42 8.93 -11.78
N LEU A 129 -37.74 9.76 -11.00
CA LEU A 129 -38.08 9.99 -9.61
C LEU A 129 -39.33 10.88 -9.49
N PRO A 130 -40.22 10.60 -8.52
CA PRO A 130 -41.43 11.38 -8.31
C PRO A 130 -41.10 12.86 -8.06
N HIS A 131 -41.91 13.75 -8.62
CA HIS A 131 -41.76 15.20 -8.46
C HIS A 131 -42.47 15.66 -7.18
N HIS A 132 -41.80 16.45 -6.33
CA HIS A 132 -42.37 16.91 -5.04
C HIS A 132 -43.44 18.00 -5.21
N GLY A 133 -43.51 18.65 -6.39
CA GLY A 133 -44.54 19.65 -6.70
C GLY A 133 -44.50 20.87 -5.77
N LEU A 134 -43.30 21.25 -5.31
CA LEU A 134 -43.08 22.38 -4.41
C LEU A 134 -42.47 23.54 -5.20
N ASN A 135 -42.92 24.76 -4.92
CA ASN A 135 -42.33 25.97 -5.48
C ASN A 135 -41.00 26.31 -4.76
N GLU A 136 -40.17 27.15 -5.38
CA GLU A 136 -38.84 27.52 -4.85
C GLU A 136 -38.90 28.07 -3.42
N GLU A 137 -39.90 28.90 -3.10
CA GLU A 137 -40.09 29.44 -1.75
C GLU A 137 -40.44 28.36 -0.71
N GLN A 138 -41.15 27.30 -1.12
CA GLN A 138 -41.49 26.18 -0.25
C GLN A 138 -40.31 25.23 -0.03
N LEU A 139 -39.44 25.06 -1.04
CA LEU A 139 -38.17 24.34 -0.91
C LEU A 139 -37.18 25.07 0.02
N GLY A 140 -37.20 26.41 0.00
CA GLY A 140 -36.40 27.25 0.89
C GLY A 140 -36.82 27.24 2.36
N MET A 141 -38.01 26.69 2.68
CA MET A 141 -38.48 26.60 4.06
C MET A 141 -37.58 25.69 4.91
N ARG A 142 -37.39 26.05 6.19
CA ARG A 142 -36.55 25.29 7.13
C ARG A 142 -36.94 23.81 7.19
N ILE A 143 -38.23 23.49 7.15
CA ILE A 143 -38.73 22.11 7.20
C ILE A 143 -38.29 21.30 5.96
N SER A 144 -38.46 21.84 4.76
CA SER A 144 -38.01 21.22 3.51
C SER A 144 -36.49 21.03 3.49
N ARG A 145 -35.75 22.05 3.94
CA ARG A 145 -34.29 21.98 4.05
C ARG A 145 -33.84 20.92 5.04
N MET A 146 -34.50 20.79 6.19
CA MET A 146 -34.18 19.75 7.17
C MET A 146 -34.41 18.35 6.60
N TYR A 147 -35.52 18.12 5.89
CA TYR A 147 -35.79 16.82 5.25
C TYR A 147 -34.79 16.51 4.13
N SER A 148 -34.37 17.52 3.35
CA SER A 148 -33.33 17.36 2.34
C SER A 148 -31.98 17.00 2.96
N ILE A 149 -31.56 17.70 4.02
CA ILE A 149 -30.31 17.40 4.75
C ILE A 149 -30.38 16.00 5.38
N PHE A 150 -31.50 15.66 6.02
CA PHE A 150 -31.68 14.34 6.62
C PHE A 150 -31.60 13.23 5.58
N GLY A 151 -32.30 13.39 4.45
CA GLY A 151 -32.21 12.46 3.31
C GLY A 151 -30.77 12.34 2.79
N ALA A 152 -30.05 13.44 2.68
CA ALA A 152 -28.65 13.43 2.28
C ALA A 152 -27.77 12.66 3.26
N CYS A 153 -27.91 12.88 4.58
CA CYS A 153 -27.18 12.13 5.60
C CYS A 153 -27.44 10.62 5.53
N VAL A 154 -28.70 10.22 5.39
CA VAL A 154 -29.08 8.80 5.23
C VAL A 154 -28.45 8.22 3.96
N GLY A 155 -28.46 8.98 2.86
CA GLY A 155 -27.83 8.58 1.60
C GLY A 155 -26.33 8.37 1.75
N VAL A 156 -25.60 9.34 2.32
CA VAL A 156 -24.15 9.22 2.56
C VAL A 156 -23.84 8.01 3.42
N VAL A 157 -24.50 7.84 4.57
CA VAL A 157 -24.26 6.69 5.47
C VAL A 157 -24.50 5.36 4.75
N THR A 158 -25.60 5.25 4.00
CA THR A 158 -25.93 4.03 3.24
C THR A 158 -24.89 3.78 2.15
N GLY A 159 -24.50 4.81 1.40
CA GLY A 159 -23.45 4.75 0.39
C GLY A 159 -22.11 4.31 0.97
N CYS A 160 -21.71 4.90 2.10
CA CYS A 160 -20.49 4.54 2.80
C CYS A 160 -20.49 3.07 3.27
N LEU A 161 -21.61 2.59 3.83
CA LEU A 161 -21.76 1.18 4.22
C LEU A 161 -21.63 0.24 3.01
N LEU A 162 -22.25 0.60 1.87
CA LEU A 162 -22.10 -0.14 0.63
C LEU A 162 -20.66 -0.10 0.10
N GLY A 163 -19.98 1.04 0.18
CA GLY A 163 -18.57 1.16 -0.22
C GLY A 163 -17.64 0.34 0.66
N MET A 164 -17.91 0.24 1.97
CA MET A 164 -17.15 -0.63 2.87
C MET A 164 -17.37 -2.12 2.59
N SER A 165 -18.44 -2.52 1.90
CA SER A 165 -18.58 -3.91 1.44
C SER A 165 -17.46 -4.33 0.48
N CYS A 166 -16.78 -3.39 -0.18
CA CYS A 166 -15.59 -3.68 -0.97
C CYS A 166 -14.45 -4.29 -0.14
N LEU A 167 -14.38 -4.01 1.18
CA LEU A 167 -13.42 -4.67 2.08
C LEU A 167 -13.67 -6.17 2.20
N LEU A 168 -14.92 -6.64 2.03
CA LEU A 168 -15.23 -8.07 2.07
C LEU A 168 -14.68 -8.84 0.86
N PHE A 169 -14.41 -8.14 -0.25
CA PHE A 169 -13.85 -8.72 -1.47
C PHE A 169 -12.36 -8.42 -1.64
N MET A 170 -11.78 -7.63 -0.73
CA MET A 170 -10.38 -7.24 -0.75
C MET A 170 -9.58 -8.29 0.01
N ASP A 171 -8.68 -8.98 -0.69
CA ASP A 171 -7.76 -9.96 -0.11
C ASP A 171 -6.62 -9.22 0.61
N THR A 172 -6.92 -8.67 1.79
CA THR A 172 -5.97 -7.93 2.64
C THR A 172 -4.75 -8.78 2.98
N ASP A 173 -4.90 -10.11 3.03
CA ASP A 173 -3.82 -11.04 3.32
C ASP A 173 -2.75 -11.04 2.22
N ARG A 174 -3.11 -10.82 0.95
CA ARG A 174 -2.11 -10.68 -0.14
C ARG A 174 -1.32 -9.39 -0.03
N ALA A 175 -1.99 -8.27 0.25
CA ALA A 175 -1.34 -6.97 0.38
C ALA A 175 -0.37 -6.94 1.57
N ASP A 176 -0.79 -7.49 2.72
CA ASP A 176 0.04 -7.60 3.91
C ASP A 176 1.24 -8.52 3.70
N ARG A 177 1.05 -9.68 3.03
CA ARG A 177 2.16 -10.58 2.66
C ARG A 177 3.15 -9.91 1.72
N ALA A 178 2.68 -9.18 0.71
CA ALA A 178 3.55 -8.47 -0.23
C ALA A 178 4.36 -7.36 0.45
N ARG A 179 3.74 -6.62 1.38
CA ARG A 179 4.42 -5.60 2.17
C ARG A 179 5.51 -6.21 3.05
N LYS A 180 5.19 -7.25 3.82
CA LYS A 180 6.16 -7.97 4.66
C LYS A 180 7.33 -8.49 3.83
N ALA A 181 7.06 -9.10 2.67
CA ALA A 181 8.10 -9.58 1.76
C ALA A 181 9.04 -8.45 1.30
N LYS A 182 8.51 -7.25 1.00
CA LYS A 182 9.30 -6.09 0.60
C LYS A 182 10.15 -5.53 1.74
N GLU A 183 9.59 -5.44 2.95
CA GLU A 183 10.33 -5.02 4.14
C GLU A 183 11.52 -5.98 4.40
N LEU A 184 11.29 -7.29 4.30
CA LEU A 184 12.34 -8.31 4.47
C LEU A 184 13.42 -8.22 3.41
N GLN A 185 13.03 -8.04 2.15
CA GLN A 185 13.97 -7.89 1.07
C GLN A 185 14.93 -6.72 1.35
N SER A 186 14.42 -5.59 1.85
CA SER A 186 15.25 -4.43 2.20
C SER A 186 16.24 -4.71 3.34
N ILE A 187 15.84 -5.51 4.33
CA ILE A 187 16.69 -5.91 5.46
C ILE A 187 17.80 -6.84 4.96
N PHE A 188 17.47 -7.87 4.20
CA PHE A 188 18.47 -8.78 3.63
C PHE A 188 19.44 -8.05 2.70
N GLU A 189 18.95 -7.13 1.86
CA GLU A 189 19.82 -6.30 1.01
C GLU A 189 20.84 -5.51 1.82
N SER A 190 20.40 -4.91 2.94
CA SER A 190 21.27 -4.15 3.84
C SER A 190 22.31 -5.05 4.51
N VAL A 191 21.87 -6.17 5.11
CA VAL A 191 22.75 -7.14 5.77
C VAL A 191 23.78 -7.72 4.80
N MET A 192 23.37 -8.05 3.58
CA MET A 192 24.25 -8.61 2.56
C MET A 192 25.24 -7.59 2.02
N LYS A 193 24.84 -6.31 1.91
CA LYS A 193 25.72 -5.22 1.50
C LYS A 193 26.79 -4.91 2.55
N GLU A 194 26.42 -4.90 3.83
CA GLU A 194 27.36 -4.77 4.94
C GLU A 194 28.28 -5.99 5.02
N GLY A 195 27.71 -7.20 4.91
CA GLY A 195 28.43 -8.46 4.85
C GLY A 195 29.48 -8.49 3.74
N LYS A 196 29.11 -8.09 2.51
CA LYS A 196 30.07 -7.97 1.39
C LYS A 196 31.30 -7.14 1.78
N SER A 197 31.08 -6.00 2.41
CA SER A 197 32.15 -5.08 2.82
C SER A 197 33.01 -5.67 3.94
N LEU A 198 32.38 -6.29 4.93
CA LEU A 198 33.04 -6.93 6.06
C LEU A 198 33.94 -8.10 5.63
N PHE A 199 33.47 -8.90 4.67
CA PHE A 199 34.21 -10.02 4.11
C PHE A 199 35.24 -9.59 3.07
N LYS A 200 35.23 -8.31 2.64
CA LYS A 200 35.98 -7.82 1.48
C LYS A 200 35.73 -8.69 0.24
N ALA A 201 34.49 -9.09 0.02
CA ALA A 201 34.08 -9.92 -1.10
C ALA A 201 33.67 -9.04 -2.30
N GLU A 202 33.87 -9.53 -3.52
CA GLU A 202 33.41 -8.84 -4.72
C GLU A 202 31.88 -8.93 -4.86
N ARG A 203 31.33 -10.10 -4.52
CA ARG A 203 29.88 -10.35 -4.48
C ARG A 203 29.51 -11.17 -3.25
N ALA A 204 28.31 -10.95 -2.80
CA ALA A 204 27.65 -11.64 -1.71
C ALA A 204 26.21 -11.95 -2.13
N THR A 205 25.80 -13.20 -1.95
CA THR A 205 24.50 -13.71 -2.37
C THR A 205 23.88 -14.53 -1.25
N LEU A 206 22.58 -14.31 -1.00
CA LEU A 206 21.77 -15.13 -0.11
C LEU A 206 20.86 -16.00 -0.96
N PHE A 207 21.05 -17.32 -0.89
CA PHE A 207 20.20 -18.30 -1.56
C PHE A 207 19.19 -18.89 -0.59
N MET A 208 17.95 -19.05 -1.05
CA MET A 208 16.88 -19.72 -0.34
C MET A 208 16.56 -21.04 -1.05
N LEU A 209 16.33 -22.09 -0.27
CA LEU A 209 16.00 -23.43 -0.77
C LEU A 209 14.48 -23.56 -0.95
N ASP A 210 14.06 -23.87 -2.18
CA ASP A 210 12.73 -24.36 -2.49
C ASP A 210 12.79 -25.90 -2.54
N GLU A 211 12.29 -26.55 -1.48
CA GLU A 211 12.33 -28.01 -1.36
C GLU A 211 11.41 -28.72 -2.36
N GLU A 212 10.27 -28.11 -2.70
CA GLU A 212 9.30 -28.71 -3.62
C GLU A 212 9.88 -28.78 -5.03
N LYS A 213 10.60 -27.73 -5.45
CA LYS A 213 11.25 -27.67 -6.76
C LYS A 213 12.68 -28.20 -6.76
N CYS A 214 13.26 -28.46 -5.59
CA CYS A 214 14.68 -28.78 -5.43
C CYS A 214 15.60 -27.70 -6.05
N GLU A 215 15.23 -26.42 -5.93
CA GLU A 215 15.94 -25.27 -6.50
C GLU A 215 16.45 -24.32 -5.41
N LEU A 216 17.60 -23.70 -5.64
CA LEU A 216 18.14 -22.58 -4.89
C LEU A 216 17.95 -21.30 -5.69
N TRP A 217 17.31 -20.30 -5.09
CA TRP A 217 17.09 -19.01 -5.73
C TRP A 217 17.67 -17.89 -4.88
N SER A 218 18.29 -16.90 -5.54
CA SER A 218 18.89 -15.77 -4.83
C SER A 218 17.81 -14.81 -4.35
N GLN A 219 17.62 -14.73 -3.04
CA GLN A 219 16.81 -13.68 -2.41
C GLN A 219 17.47 -12.31 -2.60
N VAL A 220 18.80 -12.27 -2.45
CA VAL A 220 19.63 -11.08 -2.63
C VAL A 220 20.91 -11.47 -3.33
N ALA A 221 21.27 -10.75 -4.39
CA ALA A 221 22.55 -10.90 -5.07
C ALA A 221 23.20 -9.53 -5.29
N THR A 222 24.32 -9.27 -4.62
CA THR A 222 25.02 -7.99 -4.79
C THR A 222 25.83 -7.99 -6.09
N GLY A 223 25.80 -6.87 -6.83
CA GLY A 223 26.58 -6.71 -8.07
C GLY A 223 25.95 -7.33 -9.32
N THR A 224 24.66 -7.69 -9.29
CA THR A 224 23.88 -8.11 -10.47
C THR A 224 22.42 -7.65 -10.31
N LYS A 225 21.78 -7.30 -11.42
CA LYS A 225 20.33 -7.04 -11.47
C LYS A 225 19.65 -8.32 -11.98
N GLY A 226 19.03 -9.08 -11.09
CA GLY A 226 18.30 -10.30 -11.45
C GLY A 226 18.35 -11.38 -10.37
N ILE A 227 17.46 -12.37 -10.49
CA ILE A 227 17.40 -13.55 -9.61
C ILE A 227 18.27 -14.64 -10.25
N ILE A 228 19.26 -15.12 -9.51
CA ILE A 228 20.09 -16.27 -9.87
C ILE A 228 19.36 -17.52 -9.37
N LYS A 229 19.19 -18.51 -10.24
CA LYS A 229 18.64 -19.83 -9.91
C LYS A 229 19.68 -20.90 -10.18
N VAL A 230 19.79 -21.86 -9.26
CA VAL A 230 20.72 -22.99 -9.29
C VAL A 230 19.97 -24.21 -8.78
N ASN A 231 20.19 -25.39 -9.35
CA ASN A 231 19.63 -26.61 -8.76
C ASN A 231 20.27 -26.89 -7.40
N SER A 232 19.50 -27.41 -6.44
CA SER A 232 19.98 -27.65 -5.07
C SER A 232 21.15 -28.64 -4.95
N GLY A 233 21.42 -29.44 -5.99
CA GLY A 233 22.56 -30.35 -6.07
C GLY A 233 23.73 -29.86 -6.93
N GLU A 234 23.63 -28.69 -7.55
CA GLU A 234 24.65 -28.18 -8.47
C GLU A 234 25.44 -27.02 -7.84
N GLY A 235 26.70 -26.91 -8.26
CA GLY A 235 27.59 -25.87 -7.76
C GLY A 235 28.05 -26.06 -6.31
N ILE A 236 28.99 -25.21 -5.90
CA ILE A 236 29.50 -25.17 -4.52
C ILE A 236 28.38 -24.84 -3.52
N VAL A 237 27.42 -24.00 -3.92
CA VAL A 237 26.28 -23.64 -3.06
C VAL A 237 25.33 -24.82 -2.84
N GLY A 238 25.04 -25.62 -3.87
CA GLY A 238 24.24 -26.84 -3.73
C GLY A 238 24.94 -27.87 -2.83
N ALA A 239 26.23 -28.10 -3.04
CA ALA A 239 27.02 -28.98 -2.16
C ALA A 239 27.03 -28.52 -0.70
N CYS A 240 27.03 -27.20 -0.43
CA CYS A 240 26.95 -26.63 0.91
C CYS A 240 25.59 -26.93 1.57
N VAL A 241 24.50 -26.75 0.83
CA VAL A 241 23.14 -27.03 1.30
C VAL A 241 22.94 -28.52 1.53
N LEU A 242 23.40 -29.39 0.63
CA LEU A 242 23.27 -30.85 0.78
C LEU A 242 24.11 -31.41 1.93
N SER A 243 25.35 -30.94 2.08
CA SER A 243 26.23 -31.40 3.17
C SER A 243 25.88 -30.78 4.52
N GLY A 244 25.21 -29.62 4.52
CA GLY A 244 25.01 -28.81 5.72
C GLY A 244 26.30 -28.31 6.36
N GLN A 245 27.41 -28.32 5.63
CA GLN A 245 28.71 -27.87 6.08
C GLN A 245 29.12 -26.61 5.32
N LEU A 246 29.87 -25.75 6.01
CA LEU A 246 30.53 -24.62 5.35
C LEU A 246 31.56 -25.15 4.37
N ILE A 247 31.57 -24.59 3.16
CA ILE A 247 32.54 -24.91 2.11
C ILE A 247 33.34 -23.66 1.78
N ASN A 248 34.66 -23.77 1.86
CA ASN A 248 35.60 -22.74 1.46
C ASN A 248 36.47 -23.28 0.33
N ALA A 249 36.27 -22.76 -0.88
CA ALA A 249 37.05 -23.08 -2.07
C ALA A 249 37.99 -21.91 -2.38
N ALA A 250 39.29 -22.15 -2.22
CA ALA A 250 40.32 -21.17 -2.54
C ALA A 250 40.42 -20.87 -4.05
N ASP A 251 40.14 -21.88 -4.88
CA ASP A 251 40.08 -21.77 -6.34
C ASP A 251 38.86 -22.56 -6.85
N ALA A 252 37.83 -21.82 -7.28
CA ALA A 252 36.57 -22.38 -7.75
C ALA A 252 36.76 -23.29 -8.96
N TYR A 253 37.65 -22.95 -9.90
CA TYR A 253 37.82 -23.72 -11.14
C TYR A 253 38.58 -25.03 -10.94
N LYS A 254 39.21 -25.21 -9.78
CA LYS A 254 39.84 -26.47 -9.34
C LYS A 254 38.94 -27.31 -8.44
N ASP A 255 37.80 -26.78 -8.02
CA ASP A 255 36.84 -27.52 -7.22
C ASP A 255 35.89 -28.28 -8.16
N ASP A 256 35.86 -29.61 -8.05
CA ASP A 256 35.03 -30.47 -8.91
C ASP A 256 33.53 -30.16 -8.79
N ARG A 257 33.11 -29.51 -7.71
CA ARG A 257 31.71 -29.14 -7.46
C ARG A 257 31.32 -27.82 -8.12
N PHE A 258 32.27 -27.09 -8.72
CA PHE A 258 31.99 -25.79 -9.30
C PHE A 258 31.36 -25.90 -10.69
N ASP A 259 30.21 -25.24 -10.84
CA ASP A 259 29.52 -25.10 -12.12
C ASP A 259 29.97 -23.82 -12.85
N LYS A 260 30.54 -24.00 -14.04
CA LYS A 260 31.09 -22.94 -14.88
C LYS A 260 30.01 -22.27 -15.75
N GLU A 261 28.86 -22.91 -15.96
CA GLU A 261 27.82 -22.40 -16.87
C GLU A 261 27.26 -21.04 -16.39
N ILE A 262 27.16 -20.85 -15.07
CA ILE A 262 26.69 -19.58 -14.48
C ILE A 262 27.68 -18.43 -14.77
N ASP A 263 28.98 -18.69 -14.61
CA ASP A 263 30.04 -17.72 -14.92
C ASP A 263 30.00 -17.34 -16.41
N GLU A 264 29.90 -18.35 -17.29
CA GLU A 264 29.84 -18.16 -18.75
C GLU A 264 28.61 -17.34 -19.18
N ARG A 265 27.44 -17.63 -18.60
CA ARG A 265 26.20 -16.92 -18.90
C ARG A 265 26.20 -15.48 -18.37
N THR A 266 26.79 -15.25 -17.20
CA THR A 266 26.77 -13.93 -16.55
C THR A 266 27.96 -13.05 -16.91
N GLY A 267 29.00 -13.62 -17.53
CA GLY A 267 30.28 -12.95 -17.78
C GLY A 267 31.08 -12.66 -16.50
N PHE A 268 30.64 -13.18 -15.36
CA PHE A 268 31.34 -13.06 -14.09
C PHE A 268 32.36 -14.18 -13.96
N ARG A 269 33.55 -13.89 -13.40
CA ARG A 269 34.58 -14.89 -13.14
C ARG A 269 34.70 -15.14 -11.65
N THR A 270 34.28 -16.32 -11.23
CA THR A 270 34.43 -16.80 -9.85
C THR A 270 35.82 -17.38 -9.65
N LYS A 271 36.51 -16.92 -8.59
CA LYS A 271 37.88 -17.29 -8.21
C LYS A 271 37.90 -17.98 -6.87
N SER A 272 37.42 -17.33 -5.81
CA SER A 272 37.29 -17.93 -4.48
C SER A 272 35.83 -17.90 -4.01
N VAL A 273 35.41 -18.93 -3.29
CA VAL A 273 34.02 -19.11 -2.84
C VAL A 273 34.00 -19.51 -1.38
N LEU A 274 33.20 -18.81 -0.58
CA LEU A 274 32.86 -19.21 0.77
C LEU A 274 31.34 -19.34 0.87
N ALA A 275 30.86 -20.57 1.09
CA ALA A 275 29.45 -20.89 1.22
C ALA A 275 29.16 -21.41 2.64
N ALA A 276 28.20 -20.80 3.34
CA ALA A 276 27.77 -21.20 4.67
C ALA A 276 26.26 -21.51 4.69
N PRO A 277 25.84 -22.66 5.24
CA PRO A 277 24.43 -23.04 5.27
C PRO A 277 23.65 -22.18 6.28
N VAL A 278 22.44 -21.78 5.90
CA VAL A 278 21.48 -21.10 6.78
C VAL A 278 20.49 -22.13 7.30
N ARG A 279 20.30 -22.18 8.61
CA ARG A 279 19.44 -23.17 9.29
C ARG A 279 18.31 -22.48 10.03
N ASN A 280 17.15 -23.12 10.15
CA ASN A 280 16.05 -22.68 11.01
C ASN A 280 16.26 -23.11 12.48
N ASP A 281 15.24 -22.97 13.34
CA ASP A 281 15.32 -23.41 14.75
C ASP A 281 15.37 -24.92 14.91
N ASP A 282 14.68 -25.65 14.03
CA ASP A 282 14.68 -27.12 14.02
C ASP A 282 16.00 -27.70 13.49
N GLY A 283 16.96 -26.84 13.11
CA GLY A 283 18.24 -27.24 12.53
C GLY A 283 18.18 -27.62 11.05
N LYS A 284 16.99 -27.50 10.43
CA LYS A 284 16.73 -27.72 9.00
C LYS A 284 17.39 -26.63 8.18
N ILE A 285 17.96 -27.00 7.04
CA ILE A 285 18.63 -26.07 6.13
C ILE A 285 17.58 -25.39 5.26
N ILE A 286 17.55 -24.06 5.28
CA ILE A 286 16.59 -23.24 4.55
C ILE A 286 17.25 -22.45 3.40
N GLY A 287 18.58 -22.51 3.30
CA GLY A 287 19.33 -21.77 2.30
C GLY A 287 20.83 -21.76 2.55
N ALA A 288 21.54 -20.87 1.86
CA ALA A 288 22.97 -20.67 2.04
C ALA A 288 23.40 -19.22 1.76
N LEU A 289 24.35 -18.74 2.55
CA LEU A 289 25.09 -17.51 2.35
C LEU A 289 26.31 -17.81 1.48
N GLN A 290 26.51 -17.09 0.38
CA GLN A 290 27.65 -17.26 -0.50
C GLN A 290 28.42 -15.94 -0.66
N MET A 291 29.72 -15.97 -0.39
CA MET A 291 30.67 -14.88 -0.65
C MET A 291 31.58 -15.30 -1.81
N LEU A 292 31.77 -14.40 -2.77
CA LEU A 292 32.56 -14.64 -3.98
C LEU A 292 33.70 -13.64 -4.10
N ASN A 293 34.85 -14.14 -4.52
CA ASN A 293 36.09 -13.40 -4.80
C ASN A 293 36.50 -12.50 -3.63
N LYS A 294 37.19 -13.08 -2.64
CA LYS A 294 37.85 -12.32 -1.58
C LYS A 294 38.86 -11.34 -2.20
N LYS A 295 38.92 -10.14 -1.66
CA LYS A 295 39.90 -9.11 -1.96
C LYS A 295 40.79 -8.83 -0.76
N ASN A 296 42.07 -8.64 -1.02
CA ASN A 296 43.04 -8.16 -0.05
C ASN A 296 42.96 -6.63 0.06
N ASP A 297 43.68 -6.05 1.03
CA ASP A 297 43.69 -4.59 1.25
C ASP A 297 44.27 -3.79 0.08
N ASP A 298 45.13 -4.41 -0.73
CA ASP A 298 45.69 -3.84 -1.95
C ASP A 298 44.79 -4.03 -3.19
N GLY A 299 43.61 -4.66 -3.03
CA GLY A 299 42.68 -4.96 -4.12
C GLY A 299 43.02 -6.21 -4.94
N SER A 300 44.11 -6.91 -4.62
CA SER A 300 44.44 -8.20 -5.23
C SER A 300 43.47 -9.31 -4.81
N ASP A 301 43.41 -10.39 -5.58
CA ASP A 301 42.56 -11.54 -5.23
C ASP A 301 43.15 -12.28 -4.02
N GLY A 302 42.28 -12.63 -3.08
CA GLY A 302 42.63 -13.36 -1.86
C GLY A 302 41.82 -14.63 -1.69
N VAL A 303 42.06 -15.29 -0.56
CA VAL A 303 41.33 -16.49 -0.11
C VAL A 303 40.68 -16.20 1.24
N PHE A 304 39.54 -16.82 1.51
CA PHE A 304 38.86 -16.68 2.79
C PHE A 304 39.62 -17.48 3.86
N GLY A 305 39.94 -16.86 4.98
CA GLY A 305 40.64 -17.51 6.09
C GLY A 305 39.69 -18.04 7.17
N PRO A 306 40.23 -18.67 8.23
CA PRO A 306 39.44 -19.22 9.33
C PRO A 306 38.56 -18.17 10.05
N CYS A 307 39.03 -16.93 10.15
CA CYS A 307 38.26 -15.83 10.72
C CYS A 307 37.01 -15.52 9.88
N GLU A 308 37.14 -15.48 8.55
CA GLU A 308 35.99 -15.30 7.65
C GLU A 308 35.05 -16.50 7.72
N GLU A 309 35.54 -17.73 7.87
CA GLU A 309 34.67 -18.90 8.04
C GLU A 309 33.82 -18.80 9.33
N GLN A 310 34.42 -18.40 10.45
CA GLN A 310 33.70 -18.18 11.70
C GLN A 310 32.68 -17.06 11.56
N LEU A 311 33.06 -15.96 10.92
CA LEU A 311 32.18 -14.83 10.67
C LEU A 311 31.00 -15.23 9.76
N ALA A 312 31.22 -16.10 8.77
CA ALA A 312 30.15 -16.56 7.87
C ALA A 312 29.11 -17.38 8.63
N ARG A 313 29.55 -18.20 9.58
CA ARG A 313 28.65 -18.95 10.48
C ARG A 313 27.82 -18.01 11.35
N LEU A 314 28.45 -16.96 11.91
CA LEU A 314 27.74 -15.96 12.71
C LEU A 314 26.72 -15.18 11.86
N MET A 315 27.09 -14.76 10.66
CA MET A 315 26.17 -14.09 9.73
C MET A 315 25.01 -14.99 9.33
N ALA A 316 25.26 -16.26 9.00
CA ALA A 316 24.20 -17.21 8.69
C ALA A 316 23.23 -17.40 9.88
N SER A 317 23.75 -17.40 11.11
CA SER A 317 22.92 -17.42 12.33
C SER A 317 22.13 -16.14 12.55
N HIS A 318 22.60 -14.98 12.09
CA HIS A 318 21.85 -13.73 12.19
C HIS A 318 20.74 -13.64 11.15
N VAL A 319 21.01 -14.09 9.91
CA VAL A 319 20.00 -14.21 8.84
C VAL A 319 18.85 -15.11 9.27
N LYS A 320 19.14 -16.20 9.99
CA LYS A 320 18.13 -17.07 10.61
C LYS A 320 17.11 -16.29 11.45
N SER A 321 17.55 -15.38 12.33
CA SER A 321 16.65 -14.63 13.21
C SER A 321 15.63 -13.78 12.45
N PHE A 322 15.99 -13.26 11.27
CA PHE A 322 15.06 -12.46 10.46
C PHE A 322 14.02 -13.31 9.72
N ILE A 323 14.39 -14.51 9.29
CA ILE A 323 13.45 -15.40 8.58
C ILE A 323 12.35 -15.88 9.54
N GLN A 324 12.68 -16.11 10.80
CA GLN A 324 11.73 -16.58 11.83
C GLN A 324 10.61 -15.60 12.17
N ILE A 325 10.90 -14.30 12.17
CA ILE A 325 9.92 -13.25 12.50
C ILE A 325 8.72 -13.25 11.53
N VAL A 326 8.83 -13.95 10.41
CA VAL A 326 7.91 -13.91 9.29
C VAL A 326 7.10 -15.19 9.16
N GLU A 327 7.70 -16.33 9.48
CA GLU A 327 7.04 -17.64 9.43
C GLU A 327 6.23 -17.94 10.70
N GLY A 328 6.48 -17.24 11.80
CA GLY A 328 5.69 -17.29 13.05
C GLY A 328 4.60 -16.22 13.11
#